data_AF-A0A386C9L0-F1
#
_entry.id   AF-A0A386C9L0-F1
#
_cell.length_a   1.000
_cell.length_b   1.000
_cell.length_c   1.000
_cell.angle_alpha   90.00
_cell.angle_beta   90.00
_cell.angle_gamma   90.00
#
_symmetry.space_group_name_H-M   'P 1'
#
loop_
_entity.id
_entity.type
_entity.pdbx_description
1 polymer ?
#
loop_
_entity_poly.entity_id
_entity_poly.type
_entity_poly.pdbx_seq_one_letter_code
_entity_poly.pdbx_strand_id
1 'polypeptide(L)'
;VRTVASRLGLTAPVRIGSRVLRNRRSDGNSHRRQPRPGAPAGPNRRGVIQLDRRASRDAIARHLAGPLGTDVETAARGVIEVVNSNMVGAIRVLTTQKGLDPGDYVLIAVGGAGPLHAAEVGRLLGCSRIVIPPTPGVHSTIGLLESPLRRVFVSSHVELLRACNSAVLEGVFDRLEAQAQLWFEEEGVRPRARRIKRYASVHFLDQTGDILVPWGGAAALETSLRQAHGDLFGYVPENLPGEILGLRIVAMAAAAASSGIVQIAVQATPGEPFDVDPQSRRGSETVEVFQRQD
;
A
#
# COMPACT_ATOMS: atom_id res chain seq x y z
N VAL A 1 2.75 11.47 -11.80
CA VAL A 1 3.97 12.33 -11.65
C VAL A 1 5.19 11.74 -12.35
N ARG A 2 5.65 10.51 -12.01
CA ARG A 2 6.85 9.89 -12.61
C ARG A 2 6.74 9.68 -14.14
N THR A 3 5.56 9.33 -14.64
CA THR A 3 5.29 9.04 -16.07
C THR A 3 5.16 10.30 -16.94
N VAL A 4 4.72 11.42 -16.37
CA VAL A 4 4.64 12.71 -17.08
C VAL A 4 6.05 13.33 -17.16
N ALA A 5 6.85 13.19 -16.10
CA ALA A 5 8.23 13.64 -16.07
C ALA A 5 9.11 12.94 -17.13
N SER A 6 8.93 11.63 -17.35
CA SER A 6 9.76 10.89 -18.31
C SER A 6 9.47 11.24 -19.78
N ARG A 7 8.23 11.62 -20.13
CA ARG A 7 7.87 12.04 -21.50
C ARG A 7 8.36 13.45 -21.84
N LEU A 8 8.65 14.28 -20.83
CA LEU A 8 9.17 15.64 -20.99
C LEU A 8 10.72 15.71 -20.95
N GLY A 9 11.42 14.59 -21.06
CA GLY A 9 12.89 14.56 -21.03
C GLY A 9 13.50 14.90 -19.67
N LEU A 10 12.71 14.89 -18.59
CA LEU A 10 13.18 15.17 -17.24
C LEU A 10 13.78 13.87 -16.67
N THR A 11 15.11 13.74 -16.76
CA THR A 11 15.90 12.56 -16.34
C THR A 11 15.93 12.31 -14.83
N ALA A 12 15.20 13.11 -14.06
CA ALA A 12 14.83 12.86 -12.67
C ALA A 12 13.44 13.47 -12.44
N PRO A 13 12.64 12.96 -11.47
CA PRO A 13 11.50 13.75 -10.99
C PRO A 13 12.03 15.15 -10.67
N VAL A 14 11.39 16.19 -11.19
CA VAL A 14 11.68 17.58 -10.80
C VAL A 14 11.40 17.65 -9.30
N ARG A 15 12.47 17.44 -8.52
CA ARG A 15 12.53 17.66 -7.10
C ARG A 15 12.60 19.17 -6.95
N ILE A 16 11.47 19.75 -6.55
CA ILE A 16 11.44 21.11 -6.04
C ILE A 16 12.33 21.11 -4.78
N GLY A 17 13.55 21.61 -4.93
CA GLY A 17 14.51 21.87 -3.85
C GLY A 17 15.25 20.66 -3.27
N SER A 18 16.41 20.31 -3.81
CA SER A 18 17.64 20.15 -3.01
C SER A 18 18.85 19.82 -3.88
N ARG A 19 19.91 20.60 -3.64
CA ARG A 19 21.28 20.31 -4.08
C ARG A 19 21.67 18.89 -3.67
N VAL A 20 22.38 18.23 -4.59
CA VAL A 20 23.02 16.92 -4.44
C VAL A 20 23.79 16.84 -3.12
N LEU A 21 23.38 15.93 -2.23
CA LEU A 21 24.28 15.32 -1.26
C LEU A 21 24.13 13.81 -1.38
N ARG A 22 25.16 13.17 -1.94
CA ARG A 22 25.34 11.72 -1.92
C ARG A 22 25.46 11.29 -0.46
N ASN A 23 24.48 10.56 0.05
CA ASN A 23 24.58 9.95 1.37
C ASN A 23 25.49 8.72 1.27
N ARG A 24 26.76 8.84 1.65
CA ARG A 24 27.55 7.67 2.07
C ARG A 24 27.04 7.28 3.46
N ARG A 25 26.86 5.98 3.64
CA ARG A 25 26.36 5.30 4.85
C ARG A 25 27.12 5.73 6.11
N SER A 26 26.41 5.56 7.23
CA SER A 26 26.86 5.23 8.59
C SER A 26 28.19 5.84 9.04
N ASP A 27 28.16 6.60 10.13
CA ASP A 27 28.82 6.17 11.35
C ASP A 27 28.36 7.04 12.52
N GLY A 28 27.97 6.37 13.60
CA GLY A 28 27.71 7.03 14.87
C GLY A 28 29.02 7.49 15.48
N ASN A 29 29.09 8.75 15.89
CA ASN A 29 29.64 9.05 17.20
C ASN A 29 29.23 10.44 17.67
N SER A 30 28.71 10.47 18.89
CA SER A 30 28.42 11.66 19.67
C SER A 30 29.70 12.29 20.19
N HIS A 31 30.13 13.44 19.66
CA HIS A 31 30.99 14.35 20.43
C HIS A 31 30.63 15.83 20.21
N ARG A 32 30.45 16.51 21.34
CA ARG A 32 30.17 17.94 21.50
C ARG A 32 31.29 18.77 20.88
N ARG A 33 30.95 19.63 19.92
CA ARG A 33 31.72 20.85 19.61
C ARG A 33 30.77 22.04 19.66
N GLN A 34 31.13 23.06 20.44
CA GLN A 34 30.40 24.33 20.50
C GLN A 34 30.48 25.04 19.13
N PRO A 35 29.43 25.76 18.70
CA PRO A 35 29.45 26.48 17.42
C PRO A 35 30.25 27.78 17.53
N ARG A 36 31.01 28.11 16.47
CA ARG A 36 31.65 29.41 16.27
C ARG A 36 30.58 30.49 15.97
N PRO A 37 30.73 31.74 16.42
CA PRO A 37 29.80 32.81 16.07
C PRO A 37 29.98 33.22 14.60
N GLY A 38 28.89 33.26 13.82
CA GLY A 38 28.88 33.84 12.45
C GLY A 38 28.63 32.89 11.27
N ALA A 39 28.27 31.62 11.47
CA ALA A 39 27.91 30.73 10.36
C ALA A 39 26.45 30.92 9.90
N PRO A 40 26.14 30.92 8.59
CA PRO A 40 24.76 31.01 8.10
C PRO A 40 23.95 29.81 8.59
N ALA A 41 22.67 30.05 8.89
CA ALA A 41 21.76 29.08 9.49
C ALA A 41 21.71 27.76 8.68
N GLY A 42 22.48 26.77 9.14
CA GLY A 42 22.34 25.38 8.71
C GLY A 42 21.00 24.80 9.18
N PRO A 43 20.63 23.60 8.69
CA PRO A 43 19.30 23.02 8.93
C PRO A 43 18.97 22.99 10.43
N ASN A 44 17.83 23.57 10.78
CA ASN A 44 17.30 23.60 12.13
C ASN A 44 17.32 22.18 12.74
N ARG A 45 17.84 22.08 13.96
CA ARG A 45 18.12 20.83 14.72
C ARG A 45 16.89 19.96 15.05
N ARG A 46 15.74 20.16 14.39
CA ARG A 46 14.51 19.36 14.52
C ARG A 46 14.11 18.62 13.24
N GLY A 47 14.90 18.66 12.16
CA GLY A 47 14.57 17.96 10.90
C GLY A 47 13.38 18.54 10.13
N VAL A 48 12.94 19.76 10.48
CA VAL A 48 11.87 20.47 9.77
C VAL A 48 12.42 21.00 8.45
N ILE A 49 11.94 20.45 7.33
CA ILE A 49 12.23 20.95 5.99
C ILE A 49 11.35 22.19 5.76
N GLN A 50 11.98 23.36 5.68
CA GLN A 50 11.30 24.58 5.27
C GLN A 50 11.10 24.56 3.75
N LEU A 51 9.86 24.75 3.31
CA LEU A 51 9.51 24.78 1.89
C LEU A 51 9.67 26.22 1.36
N ASP A 52 10.34 26.36 0.22
CA ASP A 52 10.50 27.65 -0.45
C ASP A 52 9.37 27.87 -1.47
N ARG A 53 8.37 28.68 -1.06
CA ARG A 53 7.21 29.02 -1.89
C ARG A 53 7.63 29.79 -3.15
N ARG A 54 8.62 30.68 -3.05
CA ARG A 54 9.06 31.51 -4.19
C ARG A 54 9.76 30.64 -5.23
N ALA A 55 10.70 29.80 -4.81
CA ALA A 55 11.39 28.88 -5.71
C ALA A 55 10.40 27.93 -6.42
N SER A 56 9.35 27.49 -5.73
CA SER A 56 8.28 26.67 -6.31
C SER A 56 7.49 27.41 -7.39
N ARG A 57 7.09 28.66 -7.11
CA ARG A 57 6.38 29.52 -8.10
C ARG A 57 7.23 29.80 -9.32
N ASP A 58 8.50 30.15 -9.13
CA ASP A 58 9.44 30.43 -10.23
C ASP A 58 9.69 29.18 -11.11
N ALA A 59 9.64 27.99 -10.52
CA ALA A 59 9.76 26.74 -11.28
C ALA A 59 8.50 26.47 -12.13
N ILE A 60 7.31 26.63 -11.55
CA ILE A 60 6.04 26.45 -12.27
C ILE A 60 5.91 27.50 -13.38
N ALA A 61 6.24 28.76 -13.10
CA ALA A 61 6.24 29.85 -14.07
C ALA A 61 7.08 29.52 -15.32
N ARG A 62 8.33 29.08 -15.10
CA ARG A 62 9.27 28.80 -16.19
C ARG A 62 8.95 27.54 -16.97
N HIS A 63 8.54 26.47 -16.30
CA HIS A 63 8.46 25.14 -16.91
C HIS A 63 7.05 24.71 -17.31
N LEU A 64 6.01 25.39 -16.83
CA LEU A 64 4.63 25.04 -17.12
C LEU A 64 3.84 26.26 -17.61
N ALA A 65 3.73 27.30 -16.79
CA ALA A 65 2.86 28.44 -17.06
C ALA A 65 3.27 29.20 -18.34
N GLY A 66 4.56 29.56 -18.46
CA GLY A 66 5.12 30.23 -19.64
C GLY A 66 4.92 29.44 -20.94
N PRO A 67 5.34 28.17 -21.01
CA PRO A 67 5.11 27.33 -22.19
C PRO A 67 3.64 27.12 -22.56
N LEU A 68 2.73 27.11 -21.58
CA LEU A 68 1.30 26.91 -21.79
C LEU A 68 0.53 28.21 -22.01
N GLY A 69 1.18 29.38 -21.89
CA GLY A 69 0.52 30.68 -22.03
C GLY A 69 -0.55 30.94 -20.95
N THR A 70 -0.34 30.45 -19.73
CA THR A 70 -1.27 30.59 -18.60
C THR A 70 -0.58 31.15 -17.36
N ASP A 71 -1.33 31.46 -16.32
CA ASP A 71 -0.79 31.91 -15.03
C ASP A 71 -0.28 30.72 -14.18
N VAL A 72 0.52 31.02 -13.16
CA VAL A 72 1.21 30.02 -12.33
C VAL A 72 0.22 29.13 -11.58
N GLU A 73 -0.86 29.71 -11.09
CA GLU A 73 -1.88 29.09 -10.27
C GLU A 73 -2.75 28.16 -11.10
N THR A 74 -3.16 28.59 -12.30
CA THR A 74 -3.86 27.74 -13.27
C THR A 74 -2.99 26.56 -13.68
N ALA A 75 -1.71 26.78 -13.98
CA ALA A 75 -0.78 25.68 -14.27
C ALA A 75 -0.64 24.70 -13.08
N ALA A 76 -0.48 25.22 -11.86
CA ALA A 76 -0.38 24.40 -10.65
C ALA A 76 -1.64 23.58 -10.38
N ARG A 77 -2.82 24.18 -10.58
CA ARG A 77 -4.13 23.50 -10.47
C ARG A 77 -4.23 22.36 -11.49
N GLY A 78 -3.84 22.61 -12.74
CA GLY A 78 -3.80 21.59 -13.79
C GLY A 78 -2.90 20.40 -13.41
N VAL A 79 -1.76 20.65 -12.76
CA VAL A 79 -0.91 19.56 -12.23
C VAL A 79 -1.67 18.71 -11.21
N ILE A 80 -2.38 19.34 -10.25
CA ILE A 80 -3.17 18.62 -9.25
C ILE A 80 -4.29 17.80 -9.91
N GLU A 81 -4.99 18.38 -10.89
CA GLU A 81 -6.06 17.70 -11.64
C GLU A 81 -5.56 16.49 -12.42
N VAL A 82 -4.39 16.61 -13.07
CA VAL A 82 -3.74 15.48 -13.75
C VAL A 82 -3.32 14.41 -12.75
N VAL A 83 -2.78 14.80 -11.60
CA VAL A 83 -2.40 13.84 -10.54
C VAL A 83 -3.63 13.11 -10.02
N ASN A 84 -4.71 13.82 -9.72
CA ASN A 84 -5.98 13.24 -9.27
C ASN A 84 -6.57 12.28 -10.31
N SER A 85 -6.64 12.71 -11.57
CA SER A 85 -7.15 11.89 -12.68
C SER A 85 -6.36 10.59 -12.85
N ASN A 86 -5.02 10.65 -12.70
CA ASN A 86 -4.18 9.45 -12.74
C ASN A 86 -4.47 8.50 -11.57
N MET A 87 -4.66 9.02 -10.35
CA MET A 87 -5.01 8.19 -9.19
C MET A 87 -6.38 7.54 -9.35
N VAL A 88 -7.37 8.29 -9.82
CA VAL A 88 -8.72 7.77 -10.13
C VAL A 88 -8.64 6.66 -11.17
N GLY A 89 -7.88 6.87 -12.26
CA GLY A 89 -7.68 5.85 -13.29
C GLY A 89 -7.04 4.58 -12.73
N ALA A 90 -6.00 4.70 -11.90
CA ALA A 90 -5.36 3.56 -11.27
C ALA A 90 -6.31 2.76 -10.35
N ILE A 91 -7.12 3.46 -9.56
CA ILE A 91 -8.12 2.82 -8.68
C ILE A 91 -9.17 2.09 -9.51
N ARG A 92 -9.73 2.74 -10.55
CA ARG A 92 -10.74 2.13 -11.43
C ARG A 92 -10.23 0.88 -12.13
N VAL A 93 -8.98 0.89 -12.62
CA VAL A 93 -8.39 -0.32 -13.24
C VAL A 93 -8.42 -1.50 -12.25
N LEU A 94 -7.98 -1.29 -11.01
CA LEU A 94 -7.93 -2.35 -10.00
C LEU A 94 -9.31 -2.82 -9.53
N THR A 95 -10.29 -1.92 -9.44
CA THR A 95 -11.65 -2.27 -8.98
C THR A 95 -12.45 -2.93 -10.11
N THR A 96 -12.41 -2.38 -11.33
CA THR A 96 -13.14 -2.93 -12.48
C THR A 96 -12.58 -4.29 -12.92
N GLN A 97 -11.27 -4.52 -12.80
CA GLN A 97 -10.69 -5.88 -12.98
C GLN A 97 -11.28 -6.92 -12.02
N LYS A 98 -11.83 -6.49 -10.88
CA LYS A 98 -12.50 -7.34 -9.90
C LYS A 98 -14.02 -7.25 -9.97
N GLY A 99 -14.59 -6.57 -10.98
CA GLY A 99 -16.03 -6.35 -11.10
C GLY A 99 -16.63 -5.44 -10.02
N LEU A 100 -15.80 -4.60 -9.37
CA LEU A 100 -16.23 -3.73 -8.26
C LEU A 100 -16.42 -2.29 -8.72
N ASP A 101 -17.53 -1.67 -8.31
CA ASP A 101 -17.74 -0.22 -8.41
C ASP A 101 -17.12 0.49 -7.19
N PRO A 102 -16.13 1.38 -7.36
CA PRO A 102 -15.56 2.17 -6.26
C PRO A 102 -16.59 2.96 -5.42
N GLY A 103 -17.72 3.36 -6.00
CA GLY A 103 -18.74 4.16 -5.32
C GLY A 103 -19.40 3.44 -4.13
N ASP A 104 -19.45 2.10 -4.19
CA ASP A 104 -20.00 1.25 -3.14
C ASP A 104 -19.07 1.09 -1.93
N TYR A 105 -17.85 1.62 -2.00
CA TYR A 105 -16.81 1.45 -0.99
C TYR A 105 -16.43 2.75 -0.30
N VAL A 106 -15.81 2.59 0.87
CA VAL A 106 -15.21 3.70 1.62
C VAL A 106 -13.78 3.92 1.14
N LEU A 107 -13.43 5.14 0.77
CA LEU A 107 -12.06 5.51 0.43
C LEU A 107 -11.26 5.76 1.71
N ILE A 108 -10.26 4.93 2.00
CA ILE A 108 -9.32 5.17 3.10
C ILE A 108 -8.07 5.87 2.56
N ALA A 109 -7.83 7.11 2.98
CA ALA A 109 -6.70 7.90 2.53
C ALA A 109 -5.55 7.86 3.54
N VAL A 110 -4.44 7.24 3.13
CA VAL A 110 -3.23 7.02 3.95
C VAL A 110 -1.98 7.54 3.25
N GLY A 111 -0.86 7.55 3.96
CA GLY A 111 0.40 8.15 3.52
C GLY A 111 0.45 9.66 3.74
N GLY A 112 1.61 10.26 3.49
CA GLY A 112 1.84 11.68 3.75
C GLY A 112 1.02 12.62 2.85
N ALA A 113 0.80 12.24 1.59
CA ALA A 113 0.09 13.06 0.61
C ALA A 113 -1.35 12.58 0.34
N GLY A 114 -1.72 11.37 0.76
CA GLY A 114 -3.06 10.80 0.50
C GLY A 114 -4.20 11.72 0.93
N PRO A 115 -4.19 12.25 2.17
CA PRO A 115 -5.22 13.18 2.64
C PRO A 115 -5.39 14.44 1.78
N LEU A 116 -4.31 14.94 1.15
CA LEU A 116 -4.34 16.15 0.32
C LEU A 116 -5.20 15.96 -0.95
N HIS A 117 -5.31 14.73 -1.43
CA HIS A 117 -6.05 14.40 -2.65
C HIS A 117 -7.39 13.71 -2.39
N ALA A 118 -7.61 13.26 -1.14
CA ALA A 118 -8.69 12.35 -0.78
C ALA A 118 -10.08 12.87 -1.17
N ALA A 119 -10.37 14.15 -0.89
CA ALA A 119 -11.68 14.74 -1.16
C ALA A 119 -12.02 14.71 -2.67
N GLU A 120 -11.13 15.19 -3.52
CA GLU A 120 -11.37 15.25 -4.97
C GLU A 120 -11.33 13.85 -5.60
N VAL A 121 -10.42 12.99 -5.17
CA VAL A 121 -10.35 11.60 -5.64
C VAL A 121 -11.62 10.83 -5.26
N GLY A 122 -12.07 10.93 -4.00
CA GLY A 122 -13.31 10.29 -3.55
C GLY A 122 -14.52 10.78 -4.33
N ARG A 123 -14.62 12.10 -4.58
CA ARG A 123 -15.68 12.69 -5.41
C ARG A 123 -15.67 12.13 -6.84
N LEU A 124 -14.50 12.05 -7.48
CA LEU A 124 -14.37 11.53 -8.85
C LEU A 124 -14.61 10.01 -8.97
N LEU A 125 -14.41 9.29 -7.87
CA LEU A 125 -14.73 7.86 -7.76
C LEU A 125 -16.19 7.59 -7.39
N GLY A 126 -16.95 8.61 -6.96
CA GLY A 126 -18.32 8.44 -6.48
C GLY A 126 -18.43 7.88 -5.07
N CYS A 127 -17.33 7.83 -4.30
CA CYS A 127 -17.36 7.32 -2.93
C CYS A 127 -18.16 8.25 -2.01
N SER A 128 -19.16 7.71 -1.33
CA SER A 128 -19.98 8.47 -0.37
C SER A 128 -19.27 8.78 0.95
N ARG A 129 -18.19 8.06 1.27
CA ARG A 129 -17.45 8.20 2.53
C ARG A 129 -15.94 8.11 2.31
N ILE A 130 -15.22 8.97 3.01
CA ILE A 130 -13.76 8.99 3.07
C ILE A 130 -13.34 8.88 4.52
N VAL A 131 -12.39 7.99 4.80
CA VAL A 131 -11.77 7.84 6.13
C VAL A 131 -10.31 8.26 6.03
N ILE A 132 -9.92 9.18 6.90
CA ILE A 132 -8.53 9.60 7.06
C ILE A 132 -8.10 9.22 8.48
N PRO A 133 -7.25 8.19 8.67
CA PRO A 133 -6.79 7.78 10.00
C PRO A 133 -6.05 8.92 10.72
N PRO A 134 -6.01 8.98 12.06
CA PRO A 134 -5.37 10.08 12.81
C PRO A 134 -3.93 10.37 12.37
N THR A 135 -3.15 9.31 12.15
CA THR A 135 -1.74 9.37 11.71
C THR A 135 -1.57 8.78 10.31
N PRO A 136 -2.09 9.43 9.24
CA PRO A 136 -2.12 8.83 7.92
C PRO A 136 -0.71 8.65 7.35
N GLY A 137 0.22 9.56 7.69
CA GLY A 137 1.61 9.54 7.21
C GLY A 137 2.43 8.31 7.62
N VAL A 138 2.06 7.63 8.71
CA VAL A 138 2.75 6.44 9.24
C VAL A 138 1.83 5.22 9.29
N HIS A 139 0.71 5.26 8.58
CA HIS A 139 -0.31 4.21 8.66
C HIS A 139 0.20 2.83 8.18
N SER A 140 1.20 2.78 7.28
CA SER A 140 1.82 1.52 6.85
C SER A 140 2.49 0.76 8.00
N THR A 141 2.96 1.46 9.04
CA THR A 141 3.55 0.83 10.24
C THR A 141 2.49 0.11 11.07
N ILE A 142 1.23 0.56 11.06
CA ILE A 142 0.15 -0.12 11.77
C ILE A 142 -0.05 -1.53 11.20
N GLY A 143 -0.02 -1.67 9.87
CA GLY A 143 -0.08 -2.99 9.23
C GLY A 143 1.06 -3.91 9.64
N LEU A 144 2.27 -3.37 9.86
CA LEU A 144 3.41 -4.14 10.37
C LEU A 144 3.21 -4.58 11.83
N LEU A 145 2.72 -3.67 12.68
CA LEU A 145 2.51 -3.93 14.12
C LEU A 145 1.37 -4.92 14.38
N GLU A 146 0.30 -4.83 13.59
CA GLU A 146 -0.91 -5.67 13.73
C GLU A 146 -0.81 -6.98 12.93
N SER A 147 0.19 -7.13 12.05
CA SER A 147 0.33 -8.34 11.25
C SER A 147 0.66 -9.52 12.16
N PRO A 148 -0.13 -10.62 12.09
CA PRO A 148 0.24 -11.83 12.82
C PRO A 148 1.58 -12.34 12.30
N LEU A 149 2.38 -12.91 13.20
CA LEU A 149 3.59 -13.62 12.80
C LEU A 149 3.18 -14.78 11.88
N ARG A 150 3.63 -14.74 10.63
CA ARG A 150 3.19 -15.66 9.57
C ARG A 150 4.35 -16.09 8.70
N ARG A 151 4.44 -17.39 8.44
CA ARG A 151 5.39 -17.98 7.48
C ARG A 151 4.71 -19.00 6.59
N VAL A 152 5.18 -19.07 5.34
CA VAL A 152 4.67 -20.02 4.35
C VAL A 152 5.79 -21.00 4.01
N PHE A 153 5.50 -22.29 4.13
CA PHE A 153 6.39 -23.37 3.72
C PHE A 153 5.79 -24.03 2.48
N VAL A 154 6.61 -24.28 1.47
CA VAL A 154 6.16 -24.79 0.17
C VAL A 154 7.06 -25.94 -0.26
N SER A 155 6.46 -26.98 -0.81
CA SER A 155 7.15 -28.03 -1.55
C SER A 155 6.57 -28.12 -2.95
N SER A 156 7.41 -28.08 -3.98
CA SER A 156 6.99 -28.45 -5.33
C SER A 156 6.62 -29.92 -5.36
N HIS A 157 5.51 -30.23 -6.01
CA HIS A 157 5.02 -31.59 -6.19
C HIS A 157 4.09 -31.59 -7.40
N VAL A 158 4.54 -32.18 -8.51
CA VAL A 158 3.80 -32.18 -9.77
C VAL A 158 3.13 -33.53 -9.96
N GLU A 159 1.81 -33.56 -9.95
CA GLU A 159 1.04 -34.80 -10.07
C GLU A 159 -0.39 -34.53 -10.56
N LEU A 160 -0.89 -35.36 -11.47
CA LEU A 160 -2.28 -35.30 -11.92
C LEU A 160 -3.25 -35.64 -10.77
N LEU A 161 -4.30 -34.83 -10.59
CA LEU A 161 -5.28 -35.04 -9.52
C LEU A 161 -5.92 -36.43 -9.55
N ARG A 162 -6.27 -36.92 -10.75
CA ARG A 162 -6.87 -38.25 -10.93
C ARG A 162 -5.96 -39.42 -10.55
N ALA A 163 -4.65 -39.20 -10.52
CA ALA A 163 -3.65 -40.22 -10.23
C ALA A 163 -2.97 -40.01 -8.87
N CYS A 164 -3.41 -39.01 -8.10
CA CYS A 164 -2.63 -38.55 -6.97
C CYS A 164 -2.64 -39.53 -5.80
N ASN A 165 -1.45 -39.80 -5.25
CA ASN A 165 -1.32 -40.68 -4.09
C ASN A 165 -1.47 -39.88 -2.79
N SER A 166 -2.64 -40.00 -2.15
CA SER A 166 -2.93 -39.28 -0.91
C SER A 166 -1.89 -39.54 0.20
N ALA A 167 -1.36 -40.76 0.32
CA ALA A 167 -0.38 -41.07 1.37
C ALA A 167 0.95 -40.34 1.14
N VAL A 168 1.37 -40.21 -0.12
CA VAL A 168 2.58 -39.45 -0.48
C VAL A 168 2.38 -37.97 -0.18
N LEU A 169 1.24 -37.40 -0.54
CA LEU A 169 0.91 -35.99 -0.31
C LEU A 169 0.82 -35.66 1.19
N GLU A 170 0.19 -36.53 1.98
CA GLU A 170 0.17 -36.40 3.44
C GLU A 170 1.59 -36.44 4.02
N GLY A 171 2.44 -37.35 3.55
CA GLY A 171 3.85 -37.39 3.97
C GLY A 171 4.64 -36.12 3.60
N VAL A 172 4.28 -35.41 2.52
CA VAL A 172 4.86 -34.08 2.20
C VAL A 172 4.37 -33.05 3.21
N PHE A 173 3.08 -33.03 3.55
CA PHE A 173 2.53 -32.14 4.56
C PHE A 173 3.18 -32.35 5.92
N ASP A 174 3.37 -33.60 6.36
CA ASP A 174 4.03 -33.90 7.63
C ASP A 174 5.43 -33.30 7.71
N ARG A 175 6.20 -33.34 6.62
CA ARG A 175 7.53 -32.69 6.55
C ARG A 175 7.44 -31.17 6.62
N LEU A 176 6.51 -30.55 5.90
CA LEU A 176 6.30 -29.10 5.93
C LEU A 176 5.78 -28.63 7.30
N GLU A 177 4.96 -29.44 7.97
CA GLU A 177 4.46 -29.15 9.30
C GLU A 177 5.56 -29.27 10.35
N ALA A 178 6.44 -30.27 10.25
CA ALA A 178 7.62 -30.35 11.11
C ALA A 178 8.50 -29.09 10.98
N GLN A 179 8.73 -28.60 9.75
CA GLN A 179 9.43 -27.32 9.54
C GLN A 179 8.70 -26.13 10.16
N ALA A 180 7.37 -26.09 10.06
CA ALA A 180 6.56 -25.05 10.68
C ALA A 180 6.64 -25.08 12.21
N GLN A 181 6.67 -26.27 12.82
CA GLN A 181 6.81 -26.41 14.28
C GLN A 181 8.18 -25.93 14.77
N LEU A 182 9.26 -26.31 14.08
CA LEU A 182 10.61 -25.83 14.40
C LEU A 182 10.68 -24.29 14.32
N TRP A 183 10.14 -23.70 13.26
CA TRP A 183 10.08 -22.25 13.13
C TRP A 183 9.28 -21.59 14.27
N PHE A 184 8.15 -22.18 14.68
CA PHE A 184 7.40 -21.65 15.82
C PHE A 184 8.21 -21.69 17.13
N GLU A 185 9.08 -22.67 17.31
CA GLU A 185 9.97 -22.76 18.47
C GLU A 185 11.06 -21.69 18.42
N GLU A 186 11.68 -21.49 17.26
CA GLU A 186 12.68 -20.44 17.02
C GLU A 186 12.12 -19.04 17.30
N GLU A 187 10.87 -18.78 16.91
CA GLU A 187 10.19 -17.51 17.13
C GLU A 187 9.54 -17.39 18.53
N GLY A 188 9.65 -18.43 19.37
CA GLY A 188 9.09 -18.42 20.73
C GLY A 188 7.55 -18.41 20.79
N VAL A 189 6.86 -18.91 19.75
CA VAL A 189 5.39 -18.93 19.71
C VAL A 189 4.85 -20.06 20.59
N ARG A 190 4.00 -19.70 21.56
CA ARG A 190 3.38 -20.66 22.49
C ARG A 190 2.48 -21.66 21.75
N PRO A 191 2.46 -22.96 22.10
CA PRO A 191 1.67 -23.98 21.42
C PRO A 191 0.20 -23.62 21.18
N ARG A 192 -0.49 -23.07 22.21
CA ARG A 192 -1.90 -22.64 22.12
C ARG A 192 -2.17 -21.55 21.09
N ALA A 193 -1.15 -20.78 20.72
CA ALA A 193 -1.24 -19.69 19.74
C ALA A 193 -0.86 -20.14 18.33
N ARG A 194 -0.28 -21.33 18.14
CA ARG A 194 0.11 -21.83 16.81
C ARG A 194 -1.12 -22.20 16.00
N ARG A 195 -1.17 -21.80 14.74
CA ARG A 195 -2.20 -22.18 13.76
C ARG A 195 -1.50 -22.61 12.47
N ILE A 196 -1.91 -23.75 11.94
CA ILE A 196 -1.43 -24.29 10.69
C ILE A 196 -2.62 -24.50 9.77
N LYS A 197 -2.46 -24.09 8.50
CA LYS A 197 -3.43 -24.38 7.44
C LYS A 197 -2.69 -25.00 6.25
N ARG A 198 -3.28 -26.07 5.72
CA ARG A 198 -2.78 -26.82 4.57
C ARG A 198 -3.47 -26.35 3.29
N TYR A 199 -2.71 -26.22 2.21
CA TYR A 199 -3.20 -25.83 0.90
C TYR A 199 -2.49 -26.61 -0.20
N ALA A 200 -3.16 -26.80 -1.34
CA ALA A 200 -2.56 -27.26 -2.57
C ALA A 200 -2.61 -26.14 -3.63
N SER A 201 -1.53 -26.02 -4.38
CA SER A 201 -1.41 -25.23 -5.60
C SER A 201 -1.81 -26.13 -6.76
N VAL A 202 -2.93 -25.81 -7.42
CA VAL A 202 -3.55 -26.64 -8.45
C VAL A 202 -3.96 -25.81 -9.66
N HIS A 203 -3.94 -26.42 -10.84
CA HIS A 203 -4.46 -25.80 -12.07
C HIS A 203 -5.09 -26.85 -12.99
N PHE A 204 -5.78 -26.41 -14.03
CA PHE A 204 -6.07 -27.31 -15.15
C PHE A 204 -4.83 -27.41 -16.04
N LEU A 205 -4.61 -28.60 -16.61
CA LEU A 205 -3.51 -28.84 -17.55
C LEU A 205 -3.51 -27.78 -18.67
N ASP A 206 -2.31 -27.41 -19.13
CA ASP A 206 -2.07 -26.36 -20.14
C ASP A 206 -2.39 -24.92 -19.71
N GLN A 207 -2.76 -24.70 -18.45
CA GLN A 207 -2.81 -23.36 -17.86
C GLN A 207 -1.44 -22.97 -17.27
N THR A 208 -1.14 -21.67 -17.23
CA THR A 208 0.13 -21.13 -16.74
C THR A 208 0.05 -20.60 -15.30
N GLY A 209 -1.14 -20.54 -14.70
CA GLY A 209 -1.38 -20.01 -13.36
C GLY A 209 -2.05 -21.03 -12.44
N ASP A 210 -1.57 -21.10 -11.20
CA ASP A 210 -2.13 -21.96 -10.17
C ASP A 210 -3.15 -21.23 -9.28
N ILE A 211 -4.10 -22.01 -8.79
CA ILE A 211 -5.09 -21.63 -7.81
C ILE A 211 -4.74 -22.32 -6.49
N LEU A 212 -4.70 -21.54 -5.41
CA LEU A 212 -4.46 -22.07 -4.08
C LEU A 212 -5.78 -22.54 -3.45
N VAL A 213 -5.96 -23.85 -3.27
CA VAL A 213 -7.15 -24.43 -2.66
C VAL A 213 -6.85 -24.98 -1.26
N PRO A 214 -7.75 -24.83 -0.27
CA PRO A 214 -7.61 -25.47 1.03
C PRO A 214 -7.49 -26.98 0.88
N TRP A 215 -6.58 -27.61 1.63
CA TRP A 215 -6.42 -29.05 1.61
C TRP A 215 -7.52 -29.72 2.44
N GLY A 216 -8.43 -30.44 1.76
CA GLY A 216 -9.43 -31.33 2.38
C GLY A 216 -9.16 -32.82 2.13
N GLY A 217 -7.95 -33.16 1.66
CA GLY A 217 -7.60 -34.48 1.15
C GLY A 217 -7.66 -34.56 -0.38
N ALA A 218 -6.97 -35.55 -0.95
CA ALA A 218 -6.83 -35.75 -2.39
C ALA A 218 -8.18 -35.79 -3.14
N ALA A 219 -9.18 -36.48 -2.58
CA ALA A 219 -10.50 -36.64 -3.19
C ALA A 219 -11.28 -35.32 -3.35
N ALA A 220 -10.99 -34.30 -2.54
CA ALA A 220 -11.68 -33.02 -2.56
C ALA A 220 -11.06 -32.00 -3.53
N LEU A 221 -9.86 -32.26 -4.04
CA LEU A 221 -9.08 -31.29 -4.81
C LEU A 221 -9.72 -30.93 -6.15
N GLU A 222 -10.25 -31.91 -6.88
CA GLU A 222 -10.90 -31.67 -8.18
C GLU A 222 -12.12 -30.75 -8.00
N THR A 223 -12.97 -31.04 -7.01
CA THR A 223 -14.13 -30.21 -6.69
C THR A 223 -13.69 -28.82 -6.23
N SER A 224 -12.66 -28.72 -5.39
CA SER A 224 -12.15 -27.44 -4.89
C SER A 224 -11.53 -26.59 -6.00
N LEU A 225 -10.80 -27.20 -6.93
CA LEU A 225 -10.24 -26.54 -8.11
C LEU A 225 -11.35 -26.01 -9.00
N ARG A 226 -12.35 -26.84 -9.33
CA ARG A 226 -13.48 -26.44 -10.17
C ARG A 226 -14.26 -25.29 -9.55
N GLN A 227 -14.57 -25.37 -8.26
CA GLN A 227 -15.25 -24.30 -7.54
C GLN A 227 -14.42 -23.01 -7.55
N ALA A 228 -13.14 -23.08 -7.16
CA ALA A 228 -12.29 -21.91 -7.10
C ALA A 228 -12.05 -21.27 -8.49
N HIS A 229 -11.96 -22.08 -9.55
CA HIS A 229 -11.87 -21.57 -10.92
C HIS A 229 -13.18 -20.89 -11.35
N GLY A 230 -14.34 -21.47 -11.02
CA GLY A 230 -15.65 -20.86 -11.26
C GLY A 230 -15.80 -19.52 -10.54
N ASP A 231 -15.39 -19.45 -9.27
CA ASP A 231 -15.45 -18.22 -8.47
C ASP A 231 -14.51 -17.13 -8.99
N LEU A 232 -13.31 -17.49 -9.48
CA LEU A 232 -12.30 -16.54 -9.95
C LEU A 232 -12.54 -16.07 -11.39
N PHE A 233 -12.98 -16.96 -12.28
CA PHE A 233 -13.03 -16.70 -13.71
C PHE A 233 -14.44 -16.74 -14.32
N GLY A 234 -15.46 -17.15 -13.56
CA GLY A 234 -16.85 -17.20 -14.01
C GLY A 234 -17.19 -18.39 -14.92
N TYR A 235 -16.25 -19.30 -15.15
CA TYR A 235 -16.45 -20.54 -15.91
C TYR A 235 -15.53 -21.64 -15.39
N VAL A 236 -15.73 -22.88 -15.84
CA VAL A 236 -14.86 -24.02 -15.51
C VAL A 236 -14.53 -24.76 -16.81
N PRO A 237 -13.25 -25.04 -17.13
CA PRO A 237 -12.89 -25.81 -18.30
C PRO A 237 -13.51 -27.21 -18.28
N GLU A 238 -14.06 -27.61 -19.42
CA GLU A 238 -14.54 -28.96 -19.65
C GLU A 238 -13.38 -29.83 -20.14
N ASN A 239 -13.34 -31.08 -19.68
CA ASN A 239 -12.40 -32.12 -20.13
C ASN A 239 -10.90 -31.88 -19.92
N LEU A 240 -10.50 -30.82 -19.21
CA LEU A 240 -9.11 -30.67 -18.75
C LEU A 240 -8.92 -31.33 -17.39
N PRO A 241 -7.92 -32.22 -17.24
CA PRO A 241 -7.59 -32.78 -15.93
C PRO A 241 -6.91 -31.72 -15.07
N GLY A 242 -7.20 -31.73 -13.77
CA GLY A 242 -6.43 -30.93 -12.82
C GLY A 242 -5.07 -31.56 -12.51
N GLU A 243 -4.10 -30.71 -12.18
CA GLU A 243 -2.75 -31.06 -11.77
C GLU A 243 -2.35 -30.25 -10.54
N ILE A 244 -1.67 -30.91 -9.59
CA ILE A 244 -1.00 -30.29 -8.45
C ILE A 244 0.35 -29.80 -8.93
N LEU A 245 0.76 -28.59 -8.55
CA LEU A 245 2.11 -28.07 -8.78
C LEU A 245 2.93 -27.99 -7.49
N GLY A 246 2.25 -27.91 -6.34
CA GLY A 246 2.90 -27.93 -5.05
C GLY A 246 1.95 -27.93 -3.86
N LEU A 247 2.52 -28.21 -2.70
CA LEU A 247 1.83 -28.23 -1.42
C LEU A 247 2.36 -27.11 -0.54
N ARG A 248 1.48 -26.52 0.27
CA ARG A 248 1.77 -25.32 1.04
C ARG A 248 1.21 -25.42 2.45
N ILE A 249 2.06 -25.12 3.43
CA ILE A 249 1.68 -24.84 4.81
C ILE A 249 1.71 -23.34 5.03
N VAL A 250 0.62 -22.79 5.57
CA VAL A 250 0.56 -21.43 6.12
C VAL A 250 0.57 -21.54 7.64
N ALA A 251 1.71 -21.24 8.25
CA ALA A 251 1.92 -21.22 9.68
C ALA A 251 1.73 -19.79 10.20
N MET A 252 0.87 -19.62 11.21
CA MET A 252 0.52 -18.32 11.79
C MET A 252 0.46 -18.40 13.31
N ALA A 253 0.94 -17.38 13.99
CA ALA A 253 0.59 -17.13 15.38
C ALA A 253 -0.78 -16.46 15.42
N ALA A 254 -1.67 -16.94 16.29
CA ALA A 254 -2.90 -16.24 16.62
C ALA A 254 -2.53 -14.82 17.09
N ALA A 255 -3.13 -13.82 16.46
CA ALA A 255 -2.94 -12.43 16.86
C ALA A 255 -3.27 -12.28 18.35
N ALA A 256 -2.48 -11.47 19.06
CA ALA A 256 -2.96 -10.94 20.34
C ALA A 256 -4.27 -10.20 20.08
N ALA A 257 -5.21 -10.25 21.02
CA ALA A 257 -6.46 -9.50 20.90
C ALA A 257 -6.12 -8.05 20.53
N SER A 258 -6.64 -7.57 19.40
CA SER A 258 -6.39 -6.20 18.97
C SER A 258 -6.87 -5.28 20.07
N SER A 259 -6.10 -4.23 20.35
CA SER A 259 -6.60 -3.15 21.19
C SER A 259 -7.86 -2.62 20.50
N GLY A 260 -9.00 -2.68 21.21
CA GLY A 260 -10.31 -2.37 20.64
C GLY A 260 -10.37 -0.96 20.03
N ILE A 261 -11.45 -0.68 19.31
CA ILE A 261 -11.71 0.66 18.76
C ILE A 261 -11.71 1.65 19.92
N VAL A 262 -10.68 2.49 20.00
CA VAL A 262 -10.61 3.59 20.97
C VAL A 262 -11.44 4.74 20.43
N GLN A 263 -12.56 5.04 21.09
CA GLN A 263 -13.26 6.30 20.86
C GLN A 263 -12.45 7.42 21.51
N ILE A 264 -11.97 8.34 20.69
CA ILE A 264 -11.30 9.55 21.16
C ILE A 264 -12.33 10.67 21.09
N ALA A 265 -12.62 11.31 22.23
CA ALA A 265 -13.36 12.56 22.24
C ALA A 265 -12.47 13.65 21.63
N VAL A 266 -12.92 14.29 20.56
CA VAL A 266 -12.19 15.36 19.87
C VAL A 266 -12.82 16.70 20.24
N GLN A 267 -12.00 17.69 20.59
CA GLN A 267 -12.43 19.06 20.84
C GLN A 267 -11.71 19.99 19.87
N ALA A 268 -12.34 20.22 18.71
CA ALA A 268 -11.76 21.03 17.65
C ALA A 268 -11.41 22.42 18.16
N THR A 269 -10.11 22.72 18.21
CA THR A 269 -9.60 24.06 18.52
C THR A 269 -9.11 24.70 17.22
N PRO A 270 -9.67 25.85 16.79
CA PRO A 270 -9.19 26.54 15.61
C PRO A 270 -7.70 26.88 15.75
N GLY A 271 -6.90 26.53 14.75
CA GLY A 271 -5.52 26.96 14.62
C GLY A 271 -5.42 28.34 13.97
N GLU A 272 -4.19 28.81 13.75
CA GLU A 272 -3.98 30.05 13.01
C GLU A 272 -4.54 29.93 11.58
N PRO A 273 -5.31 30.92 11.09
CA PRO A 273 -5.84 30.92 9.74
C PRO A 273 -4.70 30.80 8.72
N PHE A 274 -4.87 29.92 7.73
CA PHE A 274 -3.94 29.83 6.62
C PHE A 274 -4.48 30.64 5.46
N ASP A 275 -3.66 31.58 4.98
CA ASP A 275 -3.97 32.36 3.79
C ASP A 275 -3.86 31.44 2.56
N VAL A 276 -5.01 30.88 2.16
CA VAL A 276 -5.11 30.13 0.92
C VAL A 276 -4.99 31.09 -0.24
N ASP A 277 -4.25 30.66 -1.26
CA ASP A 277 -4.04 31.44 -2.47
C ASP A 277 -5.39 31.92 -3.05
N PRO A 278 -5.55 33.22 -3.37
CA PRO A 278 -6.82 33.81 -3.81
C PRO A 278 -7.45 33.16 -5.05
N GLN A 279 -6.73 32.28 -5.73
CA GLN A 279 -7.23 31.47 -6.83
C GLN A 279 -7.69 30.05 -6.46
N SER A 280 -7.84 29.71 -5.17
CA SER A 280 -8.44 28.44 -4.74
C SER A 280 -9.84 28.23 -5.36
N ARG A 281 -10.37 27.00 -5.43
CA ARG A 281 -11.74 26.73 -5.96
C ARG A 281 -12.85 27.52 -5.23
N ARG A 282 -12.55 28.11 -4.06
CA ARG A 282 -13.45 28.97 -3.28
C ARG A 282 -13.19 30.47 -3.45
N GLY A 283 -12.24 30.87 -4.30
CA GLY A 283 -11.77 32.26 -4.37
C GLY A 283 -10.91 32.64 -3.15
N SER A 284 -10.85 33.93 -2.84
CA SER A 284 -10.09 34.54 -1.74
C SER A 284 -10.76 34.36 -0.37
N GLU A 285 -11.22 33.16 -0.07
CA GLU A 285 -11.76 32.84 1.25
C GLU A 285 -10.64 32.31 2.13
N THR A 286 -10.30 33.00 3.22
CA THR A 286 -9.43 32.44 4.26
C THR A 286 -10.04 31.13 4.77
N VAL A 287 -9.26 30.04 4.76
CA VAL A 287 -9.72 28.75 5.26
C VAL A 287 -9.18 28.56 6.66
N GLU A 288 -10.08 28.26 7.59
CA GLU A 288 -9.69 27.88 8.94
C GLU A 288 -8.85 26.61 8.91
N VAL A 289 -7.68 26.65 9.54
CA VAL A 289 -6.81 25.50 9.68
C VAL A 289 -6.89 25.00 11.10
N PHE A 290 -7.09 23.70 11.23
CA PHE A 290 -7.18 23.03 12.52
C PHE A 290 -5.94 22.17 12.73
N GLN A 291 -5.43 22.17 13.95
CA GLN A 291 -4.41 21.21 14.34
C GLN A 291 -5.07 19.84 14.44
N ARG A 292 -4.64 18.89 13.61
CA ARG A 292 -5.27 17.56 13.53
C ARG A 292 -5.23 16.77 14.85
N GLN A 293 -4.35 17.14 15.78
CA GLN A 293 -4.17 16.46 17.06
C GLN A 293 -5.17 16.93 18.13
N ASP A 294 -5.86 18.05 17.89
CA ASP A 294 -6.79 18.71 18.80
C ASP A 294 -8.22 18.66 18.22
#